data_AF-A0A7Z9R5N2-F1
#
_entry.id   AF-A0A7Z9R5N2-F1
#
_cell.length_a   1.000
_cell.length_b   1.000
_cell.length_c   1.000
_cell.angle_alpha   90.00
_cell.angle_beta   90.00
_cell.angle_gamma   90.00
#
_symmetry.space_group_name_H-M   'P 1'
#
loop_
_entity.id
_entity.type
_entity.pdbx_description
1 polymer ?
#
loop_
_entity_poly.entity_id
_entity_poly.type
_entity_poly.pdbx_seq_one_letter_code
_entity_poly.pdbx_strand_id
1 'polypeptide(L)'
;MSKALDDFRLKLGGKEYVPIIVGGMGVDISTAELALEAARLGGIGHISDAMVPTVSDRRFNTKFVQEKQRKYKFNIGNTDKSAVKFDLKRLAEAQRLFVGRTMDSKKGNGAIFINCMEKLTMNSPRDTLQARLLAAMDAGIEGITLSAGLHLGSMELMKDHHRFHDVLIGIIVSSARALRPFLKRAAKYKRLPDFITVEGPLAGGHLGFGVDDWQEYDLKTIVNDVLVFLKENELNIPVVPAGGVFTGTDAVEFLESGSSAVQVATRFTATHECGLPEKTKHHYLEAVEEDIVVNTISPTGYPMRMLRESP
;
A
#
# COMPACT_ATOMS: atom_id res chain seq x y z
N MET A 1 -22.70 12.04 -24.16
CA MET A 1 -21.23 12.13 -24.13
C MET A 1 -20.73 11.03 -23.20
N SER A 2 -19.72 10.26 -23.60
CA SER A 2 -19.07 9.30 -22.70
C SER A 2 -18.33 10.11 -21.62
N LYS A 3 -18.50 9.74 -20.34
CA LYS A 3 -17.80 10.38 -19.23
C LYS A 3 -16.32 10.01 -19.25
N ALA A 4 -15.48 10.92 -18.80
CA ALA A 4 -14.05 10.72 -18.59
C ALA A 4 -13.70 10.80 -17.10
N LEU A 5 -12.52 10.31 -16.73
CA LEU A 5 -12.02 10.41 -15.35
C LEU A 5 -11.99 11.86 -14.82
N ASP A 6 -11.72 12.82 -15.70
CA ASP A 6 -11.67 14.24 -15.36
C ASP A 6 -13.03 14.82 -14.95
N ASP A 7 -14.14 14.12 -15.22
CA ASP A 7 -15.49 14.51 -14.78
C ASP A 7 -15.77 14.16 -13.30
N PHE A 8 -14.85 13.45 -12.64
CA PHE A 8 -15.00 12.95 -11.27
C PHE A 8 -13.92 13.49 -10.35
N ARG A 9 -14.19 13.58 -9.05
CA ARG A 9 -13.20 13.98 -8.02
C ARG A 9 -13.34 13.11 -6.78
N LEU A 10 -12.20 12.69 -6.24
CA LEU A 10 -12.13 12.06 -4.92
C LEU A 10 -12.12 13.15 -3.84
N LYS A 11 -13.10 13.13 -2.93
CA LYS A 11 -13.13 14.00 -1.75
C LYS A 11 -12.59 13.24 -0.55
N LEU A 12 -11.47 13.69 0.00
CA LEU A 12 -10.82 13.03 1.14
C LEU A 12 -10.07 14.05 2.00
N GLY A 13 -10.26 14.02 3.31
CA GLY A 13 -9.57 14.93 4.24
C GLY A 13 -9.82 16.42 3.98
N GLY A 14 -11.02 16.78 3.50
CA GLY A 14 -11.36 18.17 3.15
C GLY A 14 -10.72 18.70 1.87
N LYS A 15 -10.08 17.84 1.07
CA LYS A 15 -9.48 18.18 -0.23
C LYS A 15 -10.10 17.38 -1.37
N GLU A 16 -9.93 17.87 -2.58
CA GLU A 16 -10.31 17.18 -3.82
C GLU A 16 -9.07 16.71 -4.59
N TYR A 17 -9.13 15.48 -5.07
CA TYR A 17 -8.07 14.85 -5.87
C TYR A 17 -8.62 14.34 -7.19
N VAL A 18 -7.74 14.18 -8.18
CA VAL A 18 -8.00 13.30 -9.32
C VAL A 18 -8.27 11.90 -8.74
N PRO A 19 -9.31 11.17 -9.19
CA PRO A 19 -9.76 9.91 -8.59
C PRO A 19 -8.85 8.71 -8.94
N ILE A 20 -7.53 8.94 -8.93
CA ILE A 20 -6.48 7.95 -9.19
C ILE A 20 -5.54 7.92 -7.98
N ILE A 21 -5.41 6.74 -7.40
CA ILE A 21 -4.41 6.41 -6.40
C ILE A 21 -3.37 5.49 -7.04
N VAL A 22 -2.10 5.89 -7.06
CA VAL A 22 -1.00 5.03 -7.52
C VAL A 22 -0.58 4.14 -6.37
N GLY A 23 -0.88 2.84 -6.47
CA GLY A 23 -0.71 1.88 -5.38
C GLY A 23 0.75 1.69 -4.94
N GLY A 24 0.96 1.48 -3.64
CA GLY A 24 2.28 1.28 -3.05
C GLY A 24 2.85 -0.10 -3.37
N MET A 25 3.95 -0.14 -4.12
CA MET A 25 4.66 -1.35 -4.51
C MET A 25 5.98 -1.44 -3.74
N GLY A 26 6.15 -2.50 -2.95
CA GLY A 26 7.30 -2.67 -2.07
C GLY A 26 8.65 -2.78 -2.78
N VAL A 27 9.73 -2.79 -2.01
CA VAL A 27 11.12 -2.92 -2.51
C VAL A 27 11.50 -1.77 -3.46
N ASP A 28 10.91 -0.59 -3.23
CA ASP A 28 11.13 0.64 -4.00
C ASP A 28 10.77 0.51 -5.50
N ILE A 29 9.75 -0.29 -5.81
CA ILE A 29 9.10 -0.32 -7.12
C ILE A 29 8.25 0.96 -7.29
N SER A 30 7.41 1.28 -6.30
CA SER A 30 6.76 2.60 -6.20
C SER A 30 7.72 3.56 -5.52
N THR A 31 8.56 4.19 -6.33
CA THR A 31 9.58 5.11 -5.88
C THR A 31 8.98 6.40 -5.32
N ALA A 32 9.82 7.17 -4.61
CA ALA A 32 9.46 8.54 -4.25
C ALA A 32 9.13 9.37 -5.50
N GLU A 33 9.89 9.22 -6.59
CA GLU A 33 9.67 9.93 -7.85
C GLU A 33 8.28 9.63 -8.45
N LEU A 34 7.86 8.36 -8.47
CA LEU A 34 6.54 7.98 -8.99
C LEU A 34 5.41 8.54 -8.12
N ALA A 35 5.56 8.46 -6.80
CA ALA A 35 4.58 9.01 -5.87
C ALA A 35 4.46 10.55 -6.01
N LEU A 36 5.61 11.23 -6.15
CA LEU A 36 5.69 12.67 -6.35
C LEU A 36 5.02 13.10 -7.66
N GLU A 37 5.21 12.35 -8.74
CA GLU A 37 4.61 12.67 -10.03
C GLU A 37 3.08 12.50 -10.01
N ALA A 38 2.59 11.42 -9.38
CA ALA A 38 1.15 11.24 -9.13
C ALA A 38 0.56 12.41 -8.33
N ALA A 39 1.25 12.86 -7.28
CA ALA A 39 0.81 14.00 -6.48
C ALA A 39 0.88 15.33 -7.26
N ARG A 40 1.92 15.53 -8.09
CA ARG A 40 2.06 16.72 -8.94
C ARG A 40 0.89 16.86 -9.91
N LEU A 41 0.43 15.74 -10.45
CA LEU A 41 -0.72 15.64 -11.35
C LEU A 41 -2.08 15.67 -10.63
N GLY A 42 -2.10 15.85 -9.30
CA GLY A 42 -3.33 16.01 -8.52
C GLY A 42 -3.96 14.70 -8.02
N GLY A 43 -3.33 13.56 -8.29
CA GLY A 43 -3.72 12.27 -7.72
C GLY A 43 -3.09 12.01 -6.35
N ILE A 44 -3.17 10.77 -5.89
CA ILE A 44 -2.51 10.31 -4.66
C ILE A 44 -1.41 9.32 -5.04
N GLY A 45 -0.18 9.59 -4.63
CA GLY A 45 0.95 8.71 -4.85
C GLY A 45 1.35 7.96 -3.58
N HIS A 46 1.66 6.68 -3.69
CA HIS A 46 2.16 5.88 -2.57
C HIS A 46 3.66 5.62 -2.64
N ILE A 47 4.33 5.84 -1.50
CA ILE A 47 5.59 5.18 -1.18
C ILE A 47 5.32 3.92 -0.34
N SER A 48 6.33 3.07 -0.12
CA SER A 48 6.19 1.82 0.65
C SER A 48 7.24 1.70 1.73
N ASP A 49 6.86 1.15 2.89
CA ASP A 49 7.79 0.89 3.99
C ASP A 49 8.52 -0.47 3.91
N ALA A 50 8.17 -1.28 2.91
CA ALA A 50 8.81 -2.55 2.64
C ALA A 50 10.30 -2.33 2.35
N MET A 51 11.14 -2.91 3.21
CA MET A 51 12.60 -2.80 3.14
C MET A 51 13.13 -1.36 3.24
N VAL A 52 12.44 -0.45 3.95
CA VAL A 52 12.87 0.95 4.08
C VAL A 52 14.34 1.16 4.51
N PRO A 53 14.97 0.31 5.35
CA PRO A 53 16.40 0.45 5.64
C PRO A 53 17.28 0.20 4.40
N THR A 54 16.93 -0.77 3.56
CA THR A 54 17.63 -1.07 2.30
C THR A 54 17.46 0.08 1.31
N VAL A 55 16.23 0.60 1.19
CA VAL A 55 15.92 1.75 0.33
C VAL A 55 16.73 2.97 0.77
N SER A 56 16.81 3.20 2.08
CA SER A 56 17.57 4.31 2.65
C SER A 56 19.08 4.17 2.39
N ASP A 57 19.64 2.96 2.55
CA ASP A 57 21.05 2.71 2.27
C ASP A 57 21.37 2.99 0.79
N ARG A 58 20.49 2.59 -0.13
CA ARG A 58 20.64 2.83 -1.57
C ARG A 58 20.50 4.30 -1.96
N ARG A 59 19.52 5.01 -1.41
CA ARG A 59 19.15 6.37 -1.86
C ARG A 59 19.85 7.49 -1.10
N PHE A 60 20.19 7.26 0.17
CA PHE A 60 20.67 8.30 1.07
C PHE A 60 22.06 7.99 1.66
N ASN A 61 22.74 6.96 1.14
CA ASN A 61 24.08 6.56 1.58
C ASN A 61 24.15 6.27 3.10
N THR A 62 23.06 5.76 3.67
CA THR A 62 23.02 5.26 5.05
C THR A 62 23.66 3.87 5.14
N LYS A 63 23.78 3.33 6.37
CA LYS A 63 24.42 2.03 6.62
C LYS A 63 23.57 1.10 7.50
N PHE A 64 22.26 1.29 7.53
CA PHE A 64 21.35 0.57 8.42
C PHE A 64 21.42 -0.94 8.22
N VAL A 65 21.42 -1.42 6.97
CA VAL A 65 21.50 -2.85 6.65
C VAL A 65 22.90 -3.37 6.92
N GLN A 66 23.94 -2.65 6.49
CA GLN A 66 25.33 -3.03 6.71
C GLN A 66 25.65 -3.23 8.20
N GLU A 67 25.18 -2.31 9.04
CA GLU A 67 25.45 -2.36 10.47
C GLU A 67 24.63 -3.45 11.18
N LYS A 68 23.39 -3.71 10.74
CA LYS A 68 22.61 -4.88 11.18
C LYS A 68 23.34 -6.17 10.81
N GLN A 69 23.83 -6.30 9.58
CA GLN A 69 24.61 -7.47 9.15
C GLN A 69 25.89 -7.63 9.99
N ARG A 70 26.60 -6.55 10.28
CA ARG A 70 27.78 -6.56 11.17
C ARG A 70 27.42 -7.05 12.58
N LYS A 71 26.33 -6.54 13.17
CA LYS A 71 25.85 -6.94 14.50
C LYS A 71 25.50 -8.42 14.57
N TYR A 72 24.89 -8.96 13.53
CA TYR A 72 24.43 -10.35 13.46
C TYR A 72 25.34 -11.24 12.59
N LYS A 73 26.63 -10.89 12.43
CA LYS A 73 27.59 -11.64 11.61
C LYS A 73 27.69 -13.11 12.06
N PHE A 74 27.58 -13.36 13.36
CA PHE A 74 27.58 -14.71 13.95
C PHE A 74 26.41 -15.58 13.49
N ASN A 75 25.32 -14.99 12.98
CA ASN A 75 24.11 -15.70 12.55
C ASN A 75 24.01 -15.82 11.02
N ILE A 76 25.07 -15.50 10.27
CA ILE A 76 25.13 -15.74 8.82
C ILE A 76 25.11 -17.26 8.58
N GLY A 77 24.31 -17.72 7.61
CA GLY A 77 24.17 -19.15 7.29
C GLY A 77 23.29 -19.98 8.24
N ASN A 78 22.99 -19.49 9.46
CA ASN A 78 22.08 -20.20 10.37
C ASN A 78 20.63 -20.16 9.86
N THR A 79 19.92 -21.29 9.89
CA THR A 79 18.49 -21.37 9.53
C THR A 79 17.62 -20.69 10.59
N ASP A 80 17.99 -20.77 11.87
CA ASP A 80 17.29 -20.03 12.92
C ASP A 80 17.71 -18.56 12.91
N LYS A 81 16.72 -17.69 12.63
CA LYS A 81 16.89 -16.23 12.64
C LYS A 81 16.20 -15.56 13.82
N SER A 82 15.66 -16.30 14.80
CA SER A 82 14.89 -15.78 15.93
C SER A 82 15.58 -14.63 16.70
N ALA A 83 16.91 -14.73 16.85
CA ALA A 83 17.77 -13.75 17.50
C ALA A 83 18.02 -12.47 16.68
N VAL A 84 17.82 -12.50 15.35
CA VAL A 84 18.04 -11.36 14.46
C VAL A 84 16.85 -10.43 14.55
N LYS A 85 17.02 -9.27 15.19
CA LYS A 85 15.99 -8.22 15.29
C LYS A 85 16.38 -6.98 14.49
N PHE A 86 15.40 -6.12 14.25
CA PHE A 86 15.65 -4.76 13.78
C PHE A 86 15.87 -3.85 14.99
N ASP A 87 16.80 -2.91 14.86
CA ASP A 87 16.94 -1.83 15.82
C ASP A 87 15.80 -0.82 15.57
N LEU A 88 14.91 -0.64 16.55
CA LEU A 88 13.71 0.18 16.38
C LEU A 88 14.03 1.66 16.16
N LYS A 89 15.09 2.19 16.78
CA LYS A 89 15.48 3.59 16.59
C LYS A 89 15.94 3.83 15.17
N ARG A 90 16.73 2.89 14.63
CA ARG A 90 17.24 2.96 13.25
C ARG A 90 16.18 2.67 12.20
N LEU A 91 15.25 1.76 12.50
CA LEU A 91 14.08 1.54 11.64
C LEU A 91 13.24 2.81 11.55
N ALA A 92 12.98 3.45 12.69
CA ALA A 92 12.27 4.74 12.73
C ALA A 92 13.06 5.84 12.01
N GLU A 93 14.38 5.90 12.16
CA GLU A 93 15.25 6.85 11.45
C GLU A 93 15.19 6.66 9.93
N ALA A 94 15.31 5.43 9.44
CA ALA A 94 15.19 5.11 8.02
C ALA A 94 13.82 5.52 7.46
N GLN A 95 12.74 5.21 8.19
CA GLN A 95 11.38 5.60 7.82
C GLN A 95 11.22 7.12 7.78
N ARG A 96 11.69 7.85 8.81
CA ARG A 96 11.61 9.32 8.85
C ARG A 96 12.40 9.95 7.71
N LEU A 97 13.58 9.43 7.41
CA LEU A 97 14.42 9.95 6.33
C LEU A 97 13.74 9.77 4.98
N PHE A 98 13.23 8.58 4.68
CA PHE A 98 12.58 8.30 3.40
C PHE A 98 11.28 9.09 3.23
N VAL A 99 10.41 9.09 4.24
CA VAL A 99 9.16 9.85 4.23
C VAL A 99 9.44 11.35 4.17
N GLY A 100 10.30 11.87 5.04
CA GLY A 100 10.61 13.29 5.13
C GLY A 100 11.19 13.84 3.82
N ARG A 101 12.16 13.15 3.20
CA ARG A 101 12.71 13.54 1.90
C ARG A 101 11.67 13.55 0.78
N THR A 102 10.74 12.60 0.81
CA THR A 102 9.63 12.56 -0.14
C THR A 102 8.69 13.75 0.08
N MET A 103 8.29 14.00 1.33
CA MET A 103 7.41 15.12 1.69
C MET A 103 8.03 16.49 1.36
N ASP A 104 9.32 16.69 1.64
CA ASP A 104 10.06 17.92 1.32
C ASP A 104 10.10 18.21 -0.19
N SER A 105 10.03 17.15 -1.00
CA SER A 105 10.10 17.25 -2.47
C SER A 105 8.72 17.40 -3.12
N LYS A 106 7.64 17.26 -2.34
CA LYS A 106 6.26 17.27 -2.84
C LYS A 106 5.91 18.62 -3.47
N LYS A 107 5.30 18.55 -4.65
CA LYS A 107 4.73 19.69 -5.38
C LYS A 107 3.32 19.37 -5.85
N GLY A 108 2.55 20.40 -6.17
CA GLY A 108 1.17 20.26 -6.64
C GLY A 108 0.17 19.99 -5.52
N ASN A 109 -1.07 19.74 -5.93
CA ASN A 109 -2.22 19.66 -5.02
C ASN A 109 -2.60 18.23 -4.62
N GLY A 110 -1.93 17.22 -5.18
CA GLY A 110 -2.13 15.82 -4.81
C GLY A 110 -1.63 15.49 -3.41
N ALA A 111 -1.59 14.21 -3.05
CA ALA A 111 -1.12 13.76 -1.74
C ALA A 111 -0.10 12.62 -1.82
N ILE A 112 0.74 12.51 -0.80
CA ILE A 112 1.68 11.40 -0.63
C ILE A 112 1.25 10.53 0.53
N PHE A 113 0.90 9.28 0.22
CA PHE A 113 0.54 8.26 1.19
C PHE A 113 1.67 7.24 1.31
N ILE A 114 1.66 6.46 2.40
CA ILE A 114 2.56 5.32 2.58
C ILE A 114 1.77 4.04 2.72
N ASN A 115 2.17 3.03 1.96
CA ASN A 115 1.75 1.66 2.17
C ASN A 115 2.51 1.06 3.35
N CYS A 116 1.80 0.65 4.40
CA CYS A 116 2.37 0.09 5.62
C CYS A 116 1.88 -1.33 5.85
N MET A 117 2.79 -2.30 5.71
CA MET A 117 2.44 -3.72 5.75
C MET A 117 2.48 -4.31 7.17
N GLU A 118 1.42 -4.98 7.62
CA GLU A 118 1.41 -5.67 8.93
C GLU A 118 2.31 -6.90 8.95
N LYS A 119 2.38 -7.67 7.84
CA LYS A 119 3.18 -8.90 7.76
C LYS A 119 4.69 -8.71 7.61
N LEU A 120 5.20 -7.48 7.63
CA LEU A 120 6.64 -7.25 7.80
C LEU A 120 7.03 -7.48 9.26
N THR A 121 7.05 -8.75 9.67
CA THR A 121 7.16 -9.13 11.09
C THR A 121 8.51 -8.74 11.69
N MET A 122 9.59 -8.75 10.89
CA MET A 122 10.92 -8.30 11.30
C MET A 122 11.40 -8.93 12.63
N ASN A 123 10.91 -10.14 12.94
CA ASN A 123 11.04 -10.83 14.22
C ASN A 123 10.56 -10.04 15.46
N SER A 124 9.91 -8.89 15.31
CA SER A 124 9.13 -8.22 16.37
C SER A 124 7.95 -7.47 15.72
N PRO A 125 6.86 -8.19 15.37
CA PRO A 125 5.83 -7.65 14.48
C PRO A 125 5.14 -6.41 15.04
N ARG A 126 4.79 -6.43 16.33
CA ARG A 126 4.11 -5.30 16.98
C ARG A 126 5.02 -4.07 17.06
N ASP A 127 6.24 -4.22 17.59
CA ASP A 127 7.13 -3.08 17.84
C ASP A 127 7.63 -2.45 16.55
N THR A 128 7.94 -3.27 15.54
CA THR A 128 8.43 -2.76 14.25
C THR A 128 7.32 -2.12 13.43
N LEU A 129 6.08 -2.63 13.50
CA LEU A 129 4.92 -1.97 12.92
C LEU A 129 4.66 -0.61 13.58
N GLN A 130 4.68 -0.55 14.92
CA GLN A 130 4.51 0.71 15.63
C GLN A 130 5.61 1.72 15.27
N ALA A 131 6.88 1.29 15.25
CA ALA A 131 8.00 2.15 14.89
C ALA A 131 7.83 2.73 13.47
N ARG A 132 7.41 1.92 12.49
CA ARG A 132 7.16 2.38 11.11
C ARG A 132 5.98 3.34 11.00
N LEU A 133 4.86 3.03 11.66
CA LEU A 133 3.67 3.89 11.65
C LEU A 133 3.98 5.25 12.26
N LEU A 134 4.49 5.28 13.50
CA LEU A 134 4.77 6.53 14.21
C LEU A 134 5.84 7.35 13.50
N ALA A 135 6.90 6.72 12.98
CA ALA A 135 7.95 7.43 12.25
C ALA A 135 7.44 8.08 10.94
N ALA A 136 6.52 7.43 10.21
CA ALA A 136 5.91 8.04 9.04
C ALA A 136 5.05 9.26 9.42
N MET A 137 4.30 9.16 10.52
CA MET A 137 3.51 10.27 11.05
C MET A 137 4.39 11.43 11.54
N ASP A 138 5.48 11.15 12.25
CA ASP A 138 6.47 12.15 12.68
C ASP A 138 7.06 12.92 11.49
N ALA A 139 7.30 12.21 10.37
CA ALA A 139 7.93 12.76 9.17
C ALA A 139 6.97 13.47 8.21
N GLY A 140 5.72 13.70 8.62
CA GLY A 140 4.81 14.55 7.86
C GLY A 140 3.95 13.83 6.82
N ILE A 141 3.91 12.48 6.78
CA ILE A 141 3.08 11.76 5.80
C ILE A 141 1.61 12.23 5.86
N GLU A 142 0.94 12.31 4.71
CA GLU A 142 -0.45 12.78 4.64
C GLU A 142 -1.47 11.66 4.82
N GLY A 143 -1.11 10.42 4.44
CA GLY A 143 -1.94 9.26 4.67
C GLY A 143 -1.18 7.95 4.77
N ILE A 144 -1.81 6.96 5.40
CA ILE A 144 -1.28 5.62 5.60
C ILE A 144 -2.32 4.63 5.07
N THR A 145 -1.94 3.81 4.10
CA THR A 145 -2.73 2.65 3.68
C THR A 145 -2.19 1.42 4.40
N LEU A 146 -3.04 0.83 5.24
CA LEU A 146 -2.80 -0.40 5.96
C LEU A 146 -3.01 -1.60 5.03
N SER A 147 -1.97 -2.40 4.80
CA SER A 147 -1.99 -3.51 3.82
C SER A 147 -1.32 -4.79 4.32
N ALA A 148 -1.54 -5.90 3.59
CA ALA A 148 -0.98 -7.21 3.92
C ALA A 148 -1.19 -7.58 5.41
N GLY A 149 -2.46 -7.71 5.79
CA GLY A 149 -2.90 -8.02 7.16
C GLY A 149 -4.30 -7.51 7.46
N LEU A 150 -4.81 -7.81 8.65
CA LEU A 150 -6.12 -7.32 9.12
C LEU A 150 -6.01 -6.05 9.97
N HIS A 151 -4.79 -5.70 10.41
CA HIS A 151 -4.49 -4.46 11.13
C HIS A 151 -5.34 -4.21 12.38
N LEU A 152 -5.80 -5.26 13.06
CA LEU A 152 -6.71 -5.18 14.21
C LEU A 152 -6.13 -4.38 15.39
N GLY A 153 -4.80 -4.27 15.47
CA GLY A 153 -4.09 -3.50 16.48
C GLY A 153 -3.54 -2.15 16.00
N SER A 154 -3.63 -1.81 14.72
CA SER A 154 -2.90 -0.63 14.18
C SER A 154 -3.38 0.69 14.76
N MET A 155 -4.69 0.85 14.97
CA MET A 155 -5.23 2.05 15.63
C MET A 155 -4.71 2.21 17.06
N GLU A 156 -4.56 1.11 17.80
CA GLU A 156 -3.98 1.12 19.15
C GLU A 156 -2.54 1.62 19.15
N LEU A 157 -1.76 1.21 18.15
CA LEU A 157 -0.34 1.57 18.03
C LEU A 157 -0.13 3.06 17.73
N MET A 158 -1.12 3.73 17.12
CA MET A 158 -1.07 5.14 16.71
C MET A 158 -1.86 6.09 17.62
N LYS A 159 -2.72 5.57 18.52
CA LYS A 159 -3.73 6.36 19.25
C LYS A 159 -3.19 7.56 20.03
N ASP A 160 -1.96 7.47 20.53
CA ASP A 160 -1.33 8.50 21.38
C ASP A 160 -0.51 9.51 20.55
N HIS A 161 -0.42 9.34 19.23
CA HIS A 161 0.31 10.23 18.34
C HIS A 161 -0.50 11.52 18.10
N HIS A 162 0.14 12.69 18.22
CA HIS A 162 -0.53 13.99 18.08
C HIS A 162 -1.28 14.16 16.74
N ARG A 163 -0.75 13.60 15.64
CA ARG A 163 -1.38 13.57 14.30
C ARG A 163 -2.38 12.43 14.06
N PHE A 164 -2.82 11.69 15.08
CA PHE A 164 -3.69 10.49 14.91
C PHE A 164 -5.00 10.77 14.17
N HIS A 165 -5.56 11.98 14.34
CA HIS A 165 -6.76 12.42 13.63
C HIS A 165 -6.47 13.26 12.38
N ASP A 166 -5.21 13.64 12.15
CA ASP A 166 -4.82 14.48 11.01
C ASP A 166 -4.37 13.64 9.80
N VAL A 167 -3.67 12.52 10.05
CA VAL A 167 -3.20 11.62 9.00
C VAL A 167 -4.37 10.75 8.51
N LEU A 168 -4.58 10.73 7.19
CA LEU A 168 -5.64 9.93 6.56
C LEU A 168 -5.30 8.43 6.65
N ILE A 169 -6.24 7.61 7.11
CA ILE A 169 -6.03 6.17 7.30
C ILE A 169 -6.91 5.38 6.33
N GLY A 170 -6.27 4.61 5.46
CA GLY A 170 -6.94 3.62 4.59
C GLY A 170 -6.66 2.19 5.04
N ILE A 171 -7.55 1.27 4.68
CA ILE A 171 -7.35 -0.17 4.89
C ILE A 171 -7.63 -0.92 3.58
N ILE A 172 -6.74 -1.84 3.21
CA ILE A 172 -6.97 -2.77 2.10
C ILE A 172 -7.70 -4.00 2.63
N VAL A 173 -8.79 -4.39 1.97
CA VAL A 173 -9.56 -5.60 2.26
C VAL A 173 -9.95 -6.33 0.98
N SER A 174 -10.09 -7.65 1.05
CA SER A 174 -10.60 -8.48 -0.04
C SER A 174 -12.07 -8.90 0.13
N SER A 175 -12.73 -8.47 1.23
CA SER A 175 -14.15 -8.74 1.48
C SER A 175 -14.74 -7.86 2.58
N ALA A 176 -16.07 -7.69 2.57
CA ALA A 176 -16.80 -7.08 3.69
C ALA A 176 -16.61 -7.88 5.01
N ARG A 177 -16.42 -9.21 4.92
CA ARG A 177 -16.13 -10.06 6.08
C ARG A 177 -14.80 -9.68 6.76
N ALA A 178 -13.76 -9.40 5.98
CA ALA A 178 -12.46 -8.97 6.48
C ALA A 178 -12.49 -7.55 7.07
N LEU A 179 -13.35 -6.68 6.52
CA LEU A 179 -13.52 -5.30 6.99
C LEU A 179 -14.18 -5.18 8.36
N ARG A 180 -15.19 -6.01 8.66
CA ARG A 180 -16.00 -5.93 9.90
C ARG A 180 -15.16 -5.94 11.19
N PRO A 181 -14.21 -6.87 11.40
CA PRO A 181 -13.37 -6.87 12.61
C PRO A 181 -12.53 -5.61 12.77
N PHE A 182 -12.01 -5.05 11.66
CA PHE A 182 -11.22 -3.83 11.68
C PHE A 182 -12.08 -2.63 12.12
N LEU A 183 -13.25 -2.43 11.51
CA LEU A 183 -14.16 -1.33 11.88
C LEU A 183 -14.57 -1.41 13.36
N LYS A 184 -14.87 -2.61 13.86
CA LYS A 184 -15.20 -2.82 15.29
C LYS A 184 -14.05 -2.40 16.23
N ARG A 185 -12.80 -2.65 15.83
CA ARG A 185 -11.62 -2.24 16.61
C ARG A 185 -11.37 -0.74 16.50
N ALA A 186 -11.44 -0.20 15.30
CA ALA A 186 -11.28 1.21 14.97
C ALA A 186 -12.29 2.10 15.73
N ALA A 187 -13.55 1.66 15.83
CA ALA A 187 -14.60 2.37 16.58
C ALA A 187 -14.28 2.56 18.07
N LYS A 188 -13.53 1.64 18.70
CA LYS A 188 -13.10 1.80 20.11
C LYS A 188 -12.21 3.02 20.33
N TYR A 189 -11.49 3.44 19.28
CA TYR A 189 -10.61 4.60 19.29
C TYR A 189 -11.28 5.84 18.69
N LYS A 190 -12.59 5.79 18.39
CA LYS A 190 -13.33 6.86 17.71
C LYS A 190 -12.66 7.31 16.41
N ARG A 191 -12.01 6.37 15.71
CA ARG A 191 -11.24 6.63 14.49
C ARG A 191 -11.50 5.53 13.47
N LEU A 192 -12.58 5.68 12.70
CA LEU A 192 -12.85 4.86 11.52
C LEU A 192 -11.84 5.19 10.41
N PRO A 193 -11.60 4.29 9.42
CA PRO A 193 -10.76 4.62 8.29
C PRO A 193 -11.41 5.72 7.45
N ASP A 194 -10.58 6.58 6.86
CA ASP A 194 -10.99 7.65 5.98
C ASP A 194 -11.30 7.14 4.56
N PHE A 195 -10.79 5.97 4.17
CA PHE A 195 -11.15 5.26 2.93
C PHE A 195 -10.92 3.75 3.05
N ILE A 196 -11.54 2.98 2.17
CA ILE A 196 -11.39 1.52 2.08
C ILE A 196 -10.94 1.19 0.66
N THR A 197 -9.80 0.52 0.54
CA THR A 197 -9.37 -0.06 -0.72
C THR A 197 -9.88 -1.49 -0.81
N VAL A 198 -10.66 -1.78 -1.84
CA VAL A 198 -11.17 -3.14 -2.10
C VAL A 198 -10.26 -3.78 -3.13
N GLU A 199 -9.50 -4.77 -2.71
CA GLU A 199 -8.55 -5.50 -3.55
C GLU A 199 -9.20 -6.75 -4.15
N GLY A 200 -9.18 -6.81 -5.48
CA GLY A 200 -9.69 -7.92 -6.26
C GLY A 200 -8.61 -8.93 -6.65
N PRO A 201 -9.02 -10.07 -7.22
CA PRO A 201 -8.14 -11.20 -7.50
C PRO A 201 -7.10 -10.94 -8.60
N LEU A 202 -7.34 -9.93 -9.44
CA LEU A 202 -6.41 -9.50 -10.50
C LEU A 202 -5.34 -8.52 -10.00
N ALA A 203 -5.30 -8.20 -8.71
CA ALA A 203 -4.23 -7.38 -8.13
C ALA A 203 -2.86 -8.06 -8.31
N GLY A 204 -1.83 -7.26 -8.58
CA GLY A 204 -0.45 -7.74 -8.59
C GLY A 204 0.13 -7.73 -7.18
N GLY A 205 1.08 -8.64 -6.90
CA GLY A 205 1.70 -8.76 -5.58
C GLY A 205 0.87 -9.63 -4.65
N HIS A 206 0.85 -9.27 -3.37
CA HIS A 206 0.22 -10.06 -2.32
C HIS A 206 -1.30 -10.10 -2.47
N LEU A 207 -1.90 -11.28 -2.46
CA LEU A 207 -3.33 -11.48 -2.60
C LEU A 207 -4.01 -11.82 -1.27
N GLY A 208 -5.19 -11.24 -1.06
CA GLY A 208 -6.12 -11.63 0.00
C GLY A 208 -6.99 -12.86 -0.30
N PHE A 209 -6.58 -13.72 -1.23
CA PHE A 209 -7.32 -14.90 -1.73
C PHE A 209 -6.44 -16.16 -1.65
N GLY A 210 -7.06 -17.36 -1.73
CA GLY A 210 -6.32 -18.61 -1.79
C GLY A 210 -5.69 -18.84 -3.16
N VAL A 211 -4.66 -19.69 -3.21
CA VAL A 211 -3.94 -20.00 -4.48
C VAL A 211 -4.84 -20.75 -5.46
N ASP A 212 -5.76 -21.56 -4.93
CA ASP A 212 -6.58 -22.47 -5.73
C ASP A 212 -7.93 -21.86 -6.12
N ASP A 213 -8.41 -20.82 -5.42
CA ASP A 213 -9.76 -20.27 -5.57
C ASP A 213 -9.80 -18.79 -5.96
N TRP A 214 -8.66 -18.09 -6.09
CA TRP A 214 -8.64 -16.65 -6.41
C TRP A 214 -9.44 -16.29 -7.68
N GLN A 215 -9.50 -17.20 -8.66
CA GLN A 215 -10.19 -17.01 -9.93
C GLN A 215 -11.73 -17.02 -9.79
N GLU A 216 -12.25 -17.55 -8.69
CA GLU A 216 -13.70 -17.62 -8.43
C GLU A 216 -14.28 -16.27 -7.97
N TYR A 217 -13.40 -15.31 -7.66
CA TYR A 217 -13.80 -13.98 -7.19
C TYR A 217 -13.79 -12.96 -8.33
N ASP A 218 -14.53 -11.86 -8.13
CA ASP A 218 -14.59 -10.74 -9.07
C ASP A 218 -14.54 -9.41 -8.32
N LEU A 219 -13.76 -8.45 -8.81
CA LEU A 219 -13.59 -7.15 -8.15
C LEU A 219 -14.91 -6.37 -8.06
N LYS A 220 -15.72 -6.35 -9.13
CA LYS A 220 -16.99 -5.59 -9.15
C LYS A 220 -17.95 -6.12 -8.08
N THR A 221 -18.03 -7.44 -7.96
CA THR A 221 -18.84 -8.13 -6.96
C THR A 221 -18.40 -7.77 -5.54
N ILE A 222 -17.10 -7.87 -5.22
CA ILE A 222 -16.58 -7.55 -3.88
C ILE A 222 -16.78 -6.07 -3.55
N VAL A 223 -16.56 -5.17 -4.52
CA VAL A 223 -16.79 -3.73 -4.34
C VAL A 223 -18.26 -3.46 -4.01
N ASN A 224 -19.18 -4.07 -4.75
CA ASN A 224 -20.62 -3.93 -4.50
C ASN A 224 -20.99 -4.45 -3.10
N ASP A 225 -20.48 -5.60 -2.68
CA ASP A 225 -20.72 -6.15 -1.35
C ASP A 225 -20.23 -5.20 -0.24
N VAL A 226 -19.08 -4.55 -0.42
CA VAL A 226 -18.56 -3.56 0.53
C VAL A 226 -19.42 -2.29 0.53
N LEU A 227 -19.84 -1.78 -0.64
CA LEU A 227 -20.72 -0.62 -0.74
C LEU A 227 -22.08 -0.87 -0.06
N VAL A 228 -22.69 -2.03 -0.29
CA VAL A 228 -23.93 -2.46 0.38
C VAL A 228 -23.72 -2.54 1.88
N PHE A 229 -22.65 -3.21 2.33
CA PHE A 229 -22.33 -3.32 3.75
C PHE A 229 -22.17 -1.94 4.42
N LEU A 230 -21.47 -1.00 3.79
CA LEU A 230 -21.31 0.36 4.33
C LEU A 230 -22.65 1.09 4.42
N LYS A 231 -23.49 0.99 3.38
CA LYS A 231 -24.84 1.58 3.35
C LYS A 231 -25.74 1.03 4.45
N GLU A 232 -25.77 -0.29 4.64
CA GLU A 232 -26.56 -0.96 5.69
C GLU A 232 -26.13 -0.56 7.11
N ASN A 233 -24.89 -0.11 7.28
CA ASN A 233 -24.34 0.33 8.56
C ASN A 233 -24.25 1.86 8.68
N GLU A 234 -24.87 2.59 7.74
CA GLU A 234 -24.90 4.07 7.71
C GLU A 234 -23.50 4.71 7.72
N LEU A 235 -22.52 4.03 7.11
CA LEU A 235 -21.14 4.49 7.02
C LEU A 235 -20.88 5.13 5.65
N ASN A 236 -20.52 6.42 5.66
CA ASN A 236 -20.13 7.14 4.45
C ASN A 236 -18.59 7.18 4.31
N ILE A 237 -18.00 6.03 3.97
CA ILE A 237 -16.55 5.88 3.78
C ILE A 237 -16.26 5.64 2.30
N PRO A 238 -15.41 6.46 1.64
CA PRO A 238 -14.97 6.26 0.27
C PRO A 238 -14.45 4.85 -0.01
N VAL A 239 -14.96 4.22 -1.07
CA VAL A 239 -14.51 2.90 -1.55
C VAL A 239 -13.65 3.07 -2.79
N VAL A 240 -12.49 2.41 -2.82
CA VAL A 240 -11.47 2.50 -3.86
C VAL A 240 -11.15 1.09 -4.39
N PRO A 241 -11.69 0.69 -5.54
CA PRO A 241 -11.37 -0.59 -6.17
C PRO A 241 -9.91 -0.67 -6.61
N ALA A 242 -9.29 -1.84 -6.45
CA ALA A 242 -7.92 -2.12 -6.82
C ALA A 242 -7.78 -3.53 -7.42
N GLY A 243 -6.98 -3.66 -8.47
CA GLY A 243 -6.70 -4.93 -9.14
C GLY A 243 -7.47 -5.10 -10.45
N GLY A 244 -6.75 -5.25 -11.57
CA GLY A 244 -7.37 -5.37 -12.90
C GLY A 244 -7.87 -4.07 -13.54
N VAL A 245 -7.91 -2.94 -12.81
CA VAL A 245 -8.19 -1.62 -13.40
C VAL A 245 -6.98 -1.16 -14.22
N PHE A 246 -7.12 -1.02 -15.54
CA PHE A 246 -6.00 -0.73 -16.42
C PHE A 246 -6.21 0.49 -17.33
N THR A 247 -7.45 0.78 -17.72
CA THR A 247 -7.82 1.89 -18.60
C THR A 247 -8.67 2.94 -17.90
N GLY A 248 -8.79 4.12 -18.52
CA GLY A 248 -9.71 5.16 -18.04
C GLY A 248 -11.17 4.72 -18.09
N THR A 249 -11.54 3.87 -19.05
CA THR A 249 -12.89 3.30 -19.16
C THR A 249 -13.20 2.42 -17.95
N ASP A 250 -12.31 1.49 -17.61
CA ASP A 250 -12.47 0.62 -16.43
C ASP A 250 -12.69 1.47 -15.17
N ALA A 251 -11.91 2.54 -15.03
CA ALA A 251 -12.00 3.43 -13.89
C ALA A 251 -13.33 4.20 -13.84
N VAL A 252 -13.80 4.74 -14.98
CA VAL A 252 -15.11 5.40 -15.08
C VAL A 252 -16.25 4.44 -14.72
N GLU A 253 -16.20 3.17 -15.15
CA GLU A 253 -17.22 2.18 -14.79
C GLU A 253 -17.35 2.00 -13.27
N PHE A 254 -16.23 1.93 -12.55
CA PHE A 254 -16.24 1.84 -11.09
C PHE A 254 -16.78 3.11 -10.42
N LEU A 255 -16.42 4.28 -10.94
CA LEU A 255 -16.89 5.58 -10.42
C LEU A 255 -18.40 5.75 -10.63
N GLU A 256 -18.93 5.37 -11.79
CA GLU A 256 -20.36 5.37 -12.05
C GLU A 256 -21.12 4.36 -11.19
N SER A 257 -20.45 3.29 -10.78
CA SER A 257 -21.00 2.27 -9.86
C SER A 257 -20.91 2.67 -8.38
N GLY A 258 -20.49 3.90 -8.07
CA GLY A 258 -20.48 4.45 -6.71
C GLY A 258 -19.13 4.41 -5.99
N SER A 259 -18.07 3.96 -6.64
CA SER A 259 -16.71 4.09 -6.11
C SER A 259 -16.26 5.55 -6.12
N SER A 260 -15.35 5.93 -5.22
CA SER A 260 -14.88 7.33 -5.10
C SER A 260 -13.57 7.61 -5.84
N ALA A 261 -12.78 6.57 -6.09
CA ALA A 261 -11.54 6.58 -6.84
C ALA A 261 -11.20 5.16 -7.29
N VAL A 262 -10.12 4.99 -8.04
CA VAL A 262 -9.49 3.68 -8.26
C VAL A 262 -8.04 3.68 -7.80
N GLN A 263 -7.55 2.53 -7.36
CA GLN A 263 -6.13 2.32 -7.09
C GLN A 263 -5.50 1.45 -8.18
N VAL A 264 -4.45 1.98 -8.80
CA VAL A 264 -3.80 1.38 -9.98
C VAL A 264 -2.30 1.27 -9.71
N ALA A 265 -1.70 0.12 -9.99
CA ALA A 265 -0.28 -0.14 -9.74
C ALA A 265 0.43 -0.69 -10.99
N THR A 266 0.05 -1.89 -11.46
CA THR A 266 0.71 -2.57 -12.60
C THR A 266 0.82 -1.69 -13.83
N ARG A 267 -0.18 -0.85 -14.15
CA ARG A 267 -0.10 0.09 -15.28
C ARG A 267 1.10 1.04 -15.20
N PHE A 268 1.49 1.42 -13.99
CA PHE A 268 2.57 2.37 -13.74
C PHE A 268 3.94 1.70 -13.60
N THR A 269 4.04 0.36 -13.64
CA THR A 269 5.33 -0.33 -13.55
C THR A 269 6.23 -0.05 -14.76
N ALA A 270 5.63 0.25 -15.92
CA ALA A 270 6.32 0.59 -17.16
C ALA A 270 6.72 2.07 -17.28
N THR A 271 6.41 2.92 -16.30
CA THR A 271 6.79 4.35 -16.34
C THR A 271 8.28 4.56 -16.08
N HIS A 272 8.81 5.73 -16.45
CA HIS A 272 10.21 6.08 -16.20
C HIS A 272 10.52 6.18 -14.71
N GLU A 273 9.58 6.72 -13.93
CA GLU A 273 9.69 6.98 -12.49
C GLU A 273 9.68 5.68 -11.67
N CYS A 274 9.07 4.61 -12.18
CA CYS A 274 9.06 3.30 -11.53
C CYS A 274 10.48 2.74 -11.32
N GLY A 275 10.72 2.17 -10.14
CA GLY A 275 12.04 1.70 -9.71
C GLY A 275 12.44 0.31 -10.21
N LEU A 276 11.61 -0.31 -11.06
CA LEU A 276 11.99 -1.57 -11.70
C LEU A 276 13.19 -1.36 -12.65
N PRO A 277 14.11 -2.33 -12.74
CA PRO A 277 15.14 -2.32 -13.77
C PRO A 277 14.50 -2.30 -15.17
N GLU A 278 15.16 -1.65 -16.12
CA GLU A 278 14.61 -1.49 -17.49
C GLU A 278 14.29 -2.84 -18.16
N LYS A 279 15.17 -3.85 -17.99
CA LYS A 279 14.91 -5.20 -18.48
C LYS A 279 13.62 -5.78 -17.89
N THR A 280 13.36 -5.56 -16.61
CA THR A 280 12.13 -6.01 -15.96
C THR A 280 10.90 -5.27 -16.49
N LYS A 281 11.01 -3.96 -16.78
CA LYS A 281 9.90 -3.21 -17.40
C LYS A 281 9.52 -3.77 -18.78
N HIS A 282 10.51 -4.19 -19.59
CA HIS A 282 10.23 -4.87 -20.86
C HIS A 282 9.44 -6.17 -20.68
N HIS A 283 9.77 -6.99 -19.67
CA HIS A 283 8.98 -8.19 -19.37
C HIS A 283 7.51 -7.87 -19.04
N TYR A 284 7.21 -6.75 -18.38
CA TYR A 284 5.82 -6.31 -18.18
C TYR A 284 5.12 -5.87 -19.47
N LEU A 285 5.85 -5.32 -20.44
CA LEU A 285 5.31 -4.87 -21.73
C LEU A 285 5.07 -6.03 -22.71
N GLU A 286 5.90 -7.06 -22.62
CA GLU A 286 5.86 -8.25 -23.48
C GLU A 286 4.96 -9.37 -22.92
N ALA A 287 4.62 -9.31 -21.63
CA ALA A 287 3.87 -10.35 -20.94
C ALA A 287 2.50 -10.63 -21.58
N VAL A 288 2.20 -11.92 -21.69
CA VAL A 288 0.86 -12.44 -22.02
C VAL A 288 0.21 -13.06 -20.79
N GLU A 289 -1.06 -13.48 -20.90
CA GLU A 289 -1.82 -14.01 -19.76
C GLU A 289 -1.16 -15.24 -19.13
N GLU A 290 -0.57 -16.11 -19.95
CA GLU A 290 0.10 -17.34 -19.55
C GLU A 290 1.40 -17.12 -18.74
N ASP A 291 1.96 -15.92 -18.82
CA ASP A 291 3.13 -15.52 -18.04
C ASP A 291 2.78 -15.16 -16.60
N ILE A 292 1.50 -14.92 -16.31
CA ILE A 292 1.04 -14.51 -14.99
C ILE A 292 0.74 -15.74 -14.14
N VAL A 293 1.41 -15.83 -12.99
CA VAL A 293 1.27 -16.95 -12.06
C VAL A 293 0.89 -16.46 -10.67
N VAL A 294 0.16 -17.31 -9.94
CA VAL A 294 -0.08 -17.15 -8.50
C VAL A 294 0.71 -18.23 -7.77
N ASN A 295 1.57 -17.84 -6.83
CA ASN A 295 2.39 -18.78 -6.07
C ASN A 295 2.38 -18.48 -4.56
N THR A 296 3.00 -19.37 -3.77
CA THR A 296 3.11 -19.28 -2.30
C THR A 296 4.47 -18.79 -1.81
N ILE A 297 5.33 -18.28 -2.71
CA ILE A 297 6.74 -17.93 -2.40
C ILE A 297 6.85 -16.64 -1.57
N SER A 298 5.76 -15.88 -1.49
CA SER A 298 5.65 -14.65 -0.74
C SER A 298 6.26 -14.69 0.68
N PRO A 299 7.11 -13.71 1.04
CA PRO A 299 7.69 -13.62 2.37
C PRO A 299 6.66 -13.25 3.46
N THR A 300 5.44 -12.86 3.08
CA THR A 300 4.38 -12.47 4.02
C THR A 300 3.43 -13.62 4.37
N GLY A 301 3.56 -14.76 3.68
CA GLY A 301 2.67 -15.93 3.82
C GLY A 301 1.34 -15.81 3.08
N TYR A 302 1.07 -14.69 2.40
CA TYR A 302 -0.05 -14.54 1.46
C TYR A 302 0.33 -15.01 0.06
N PRO A 303 -0.56 -15.61 -0.74
CA PRO A 303 -0.28 -15.86 -2.15
C PRO A 303 0.17 -14.60 -2.88
N MET A 304 0.96 -14.77 -3.93
CA MET A 304 1.50 -13.66 -4.71
C MET A 304 1.25 -13.84 -6.20
N ARG A 305 0.60 -12.86 -6.82
CA ARG A 305 0.39 -12.79 -8.27
C ARG A 305 1.49 -11.99 -8.94
N MET A 306 2.27 -12.63 -9.81
CA MET A 306 3.45 -12.05 -10.43
C MET A 306 3.68 -12.64 -11.82
N LEU A 307 4.61 -12.05 -12.58
CA LEU A 307 5.12 -12.67 -13.79
C LEU A 307 6.03 -13.86 -13.42
N ARG A 308 5.99 -14.92 -14.22
CA ARG A 308 6.88 -16.09 -14.08
C ARG A 308 8.35 -15.68 -14.09
N GLU A 309 8.69 -14.69 -14.92
CA GLU A 309 10.02 -14.08 -15.02
C GLU A 309 10.10 -12.70 -14.35
N SER A 310 9.55 -12.57 -13.13
CA SER A 310 9.77 -11.41 -12.29
C SER A 310 11.02 -11.62 -11.40
N PRO A 311 11.88 -10.58 -11.22
CA PRO A 311 13.04 -10.65 -10.34
C PRO A 311 12.70 -10.92 -8.87
#